data_AF-A0A1M3J1T0-F1
#
_entry.id   AF-A0A1M3J1T0-F1
#
_cell.length_a   1.000
_cell.length_b   1.000
_cell.length_c   1.000
_cell.angle_alpha   90.00
_cell.angle_beta   90.00
_cell.angle_gamma   90.00
#
_symmetry.space_group_name_H-M   'P 1'
#
loop_
_entity.id
_entity.type
_entity.pdbx_description
1 polymer ?
#
loop_
_entity_poly.entity_id
_entity_poly.type
_entity_poly.pdbx_seq_one_letter_code
_entity_poly.pdbx_strand_id
1 'polypeptide(L)'
;MLNNLIFKGNMVKNLSVIFVSLVYASFAYASNFSLYDTELNKLDLKKTVRVLAIDGGGIRGIIPATILANLEEKLSAEFNRKIHICDCFDIIAGTSTGGIIALALNVPSEENRKLPKYEAKEIAQLYEKERDKIFPKKWGFVGSLLDSIKNTLDPKYPSQGIEEVLQKYFKGHKLQEALTRTLVMAYNLHQNKHTLLDSKEAKNNKSEDFLMRDAARATSAAPTYLSAANIKGMDEFEHSFIDGGITANNPTWKAFEVALKDYPDMEQYFVVSLGTGKAESPNLHAQLAKGGQFNWARYVAPMMMDSASHLVHEAMQKYAKVSPKKVFYSRLQTRLPLEATEMDNTDHLNIKTLLNKARETTESTKYNKVFEFLSYYFERAEGYSRRQNNNIPRALPFNQGMALSLNGINQYAEIPEILDTPFAVGKGAFTVEAWFKTASLSDVKCIFRFGQASPHSDATVALQYGKIIFGCYSIGWSGCSGNLLLSDDKWHHIAYTRDGNIQTVYLDGIEAGQDNKYDPDIKSGYLRIGYNTPGSSPEDAYFPGHIKNVRFWNIARNLSEKQNNFDANNLTLSNDLIAYWSFNEEDKDKAHNLVTDKYHLNLINAPARVKL
;
A
#
# COMPACT_ATOMS: atom_id res chain seq x y z
N MET A 1 -24.51 -35.63 -56.99
CA MET A 1 -24.85 -34.32 -56.38
C MET A 1 -24.86 -34.31 -54.84
N LEU A 2 -24.69 -35.44 -54.12
CA LEU A 2 -24.66 -35.43 -52.64
C LEU A 2 -23.27 -35.20 -52.00
N ASN A 3 -22.15 -35.47 -52.69
CA ASN A 3 -20.81 -35.32 -52.09
C ASN A 3 -20.29 -33.87 -52.02
N ASN A 4 -20.82 -32.94 -52.82
CA ASN A 4 -20.42 -31.52 -52.79
C ASN A 4 -21.14 -30.69 -51.72
N LEU A 5 -22.22 -31.20 -51.12
CA LEU A 5 -22.92 -30.55 -49.99
C LEU A 5 -22.26 -30.88 -48.64
N ILE A 6 -21.63 -32.05 -48.51
CA ILE A 6 -20.95 -32.48 -47.28
C ILE A 6 -19.59 -31.77 -47.11
N PHE A 7 -18.87 -31.51 -48.21
CA PHE A 7 -17.62 -30.76 -48.16
C PHE A 7 -17.82 -29.26 -47.84
N LYS A 8 -18.88 -28.62 -48.37
CA LYS A 8 -19.21 -27.23 -48.02
C LYS A 8 -19.75 -27.08 -46.58
N GLY A 9 -20.51 -28.05 -46.08
CA GLY A 9 -21.03 -28.04 -44.70
C GLY A 9 -19.94 -28.17 -43.62
N ASN A 10 -18.89 -28.98 -43.87
CA ASN A 10 -17.78 -29.14 -42.94
C ASN A 10 -16.76 -28.00 -43.02
N MET A 11 -16.58 -27.37 -44.18
CA MET A 11 -15.69 -26.21 -44.31
C MET A 11 -16.28 -24.97 -43.61
N VAL A 12 -17.60 -24.76 -43.68
CA VAL A 12 -18.30 -23.65 -42.98
C VAL A 12 -18.38 -23.88 -41.46
N LYS A 13 -18.51 -25.14 -40.99
CA LYS A 13 -18.43 -25.47 -39.56
C LYS A 13 -17.02 -25.32 -38.99
N ASN A 14 -15.98 -25.68 -39.73
CA ASN A 14 -14.60 -25.48 -39.28
C ASN A 14 -14.17 -24.01 -39.34
N LEU A 15 -14.61 -23.23 -40.34
CA LEU A 15 -14.36 -21.79 -40.36
C LEU A 15 -15.09 -21.04 -39.24
N SER A 16 -16.32 -21.43 -38.88
CA SER A 16 -17.03 -20.82 -37.74
C SER A 16 -16.42 -21.21 -36.39
N VAL A 17 -15.90 -22.43 -36.22
CA VAL A 17 -15.16 -22.83 -35.02
C VAL A 17 -13.80 -22.13 -34.95
N ILE A 18 -13.09 -21.93 -36.07
CA ILE A 18 -11.83 -21.19 -36.10
C ILE A 18 -12.06 -19.69 -35.88
N PHE A 19 -13.15 -19.10 -36.39
CA PHE A 19 -13.50 -17.70 -36.13
C PHE A 19 -13.98 -17.48 -34.69
N VAL A 20 -14.76 -18.40 -34.12
CA VAL A 20 -15.15 -18.35 -32.69
C VAL A 20 -13.95 -18.60 -31.79
N SER A 21 -13.01 -19.47 -32.17
CA SER A 21 -11.76 -19.71 -31.41
C SER A 21 -10.75 -18.58 -31.56
N LEU A 22 -10.69 -17.90 -32.71
CA LEU A 22 -9.90 -16.69 -32.90
C LEU A 22 -10.53 -15.50 -32.20
N VAL A 23 -11.86 -15.39 -32.13
CA VAL A 23 -12.55 -14.36 -31.33
C VAL A 23 -12.43 -14.66 -29.83
N TYR A 24 -12.47 -15.92 -29.40
CA TYR A 24 -12.18 -16.31 -28.01
C TYR A 24 -10.70 -16.15 -27.67
N ALA A 25 -9.78 -16.44 -28.61
CA ALA A 25 -8.37 -16.18 -28.45
C ALA A 25 -8.09 -14.68 -28.49
N SER A 26 -8.79 -13.87 -29.28
CA SER A 26 -8.69 -12.40 -29.26
C SER A 26 -9.32 -11.80 -28.00
N PHE A 27 -10.40 -12.37 -27.46
CA PHE A 27 -10.94 -11.99 -26.15
C PHE A 27 -10.07 -12.48 -24.99
N ALA A 28 -9.44 -13.65 -25.10
CA ALA A 28 -8.51 -14.20 -24.10
C ALA A 28 -7.15 -13.48 -24.13
N TYR A 29 -6.67 -13.09 -25.32
CA TYR A 29 -5.45 -12.32 -25.55
C TYR A 29 -5.68 -10.83 -25.27
N ALA A 30 -6.89 -10.29 -25.50
CA ALA A 30 -7.30 -8.97 -25.01
C ALA A 30 -7.60 -8.96 -23.50
N SER A 31 -7.92 -10.11 -22.87
CA SER A 31 -8.01 -10.23 -21.41
C SER A 31 -6.65 -10.40 -20.71
N ASN A 32 -5.58 -10.61 -21.51
CA ASN A 32 -4.19 -10.66 -21.05
C ASN A 32 -3.35 -9.48 -21.53
N PHE A 33 -3.95 -8.50 -22.21
CA PHE A 33 -3.30 -7.21 -22.43
C PHE A 33 -3.43 -6.38 -21.14
N SER A 34 -2.28 -5.93 -20.64
CA SER A 34 -2.14 -5.12 -19.42
C SER A 34 -3.01 -3.86 -19.47
N LEU A 35 -4.25 -3.99 -18.99
CA LEU A 35 -5.07 -2.89 -18.47
C LEU A 35 -4.65 -2.52 -17.04
N TYR A 36 -3.68 -3.23 -16.46
CA TYR A 36 -3.33 -3.09 -15.04
C TYR A 36 -2.20 -2.09 -14.81
N ASP A 37 -1.10 -2.17 -15.57
CA ASP A 37 0.00 -1.19 -15.45
C ASP A 37 -0.38 0.20 -15.98
N THR A 38 -1.30 0.25 -16.96
CA THR A 38 -1.77 1.49 -17.55
C THR A 38 -2.93 2.15 -16.78
N GLU A 39 -3.62 1.44 -15.89
CA GLU A 39 -4.67 2.01 -15.03
C GLU A 39 -4.21 2.31 -13.59
N LEU A 40 -3.32 1.50 -12.98
CA LEU A 40 -2.75 1.83 -11.66
C LEU A 40 -2.10 3.22 -11.66
N ASN A 41 -1.38 3.56 -12.74
CA ASN A 41 -0.75 4.87 -12.93
C ASN A 41 -1.71 6.06 -13.08
N LYS A 42 -3.01 5.80 -13.28
CA LYS A 42 -4.08 6.81 -13.40
C LYS A 42 -4.96 6.92 -12.15
N LEU A 43 -4.73 6.08 -11.13
CA LEU A 43 -5.48 6.15 -9.88
C LEU A 43 -5.08 7.39 -9.07
N ASP A 44 -6.08 8.22 -8.73
CA ASP A 44 -5.91 9.24 -7.69
C ASP A 44 -6.09 8.56 -6.33
N LEU A 45 -4.98 8.22 -5.69
CA LEU A 45 -4.96 7.52 -4.39
C LEU A 45 -5.65 8.31 -3.27
N LYS A 46 -5.76 9.65 -3.38
CA LYS A 46 -6.53 10.47 -2.43
C LYS A 46 -8.04 10.31 -2.61
N LYS A 47 -8.46 9.93 -3.81
CA LYS A 47 -9.86 9.74 -4.17
C LYS A 47 -10.25 8.27 -4.20
N THR A 48 -9.48 7.43 -3.51
CA THR A 48 -9.71 5.99 -3.45
C THR A 48 -10.01 5.54 -2.02
N VAL A 49 -11.14 4.87 -1.82
CA VAL A 49 -11.47 4.19 -0.54
C VAL A 49 -11.09 2.72 -0.64
N ARG A 50 -10.38 2.20 0.36
CA ARG A 50 -9.95 0.80 0.44
C ARG A 50 -10.78 0.06 1.46
N VAL A 51 -11.48 -0.97 1.01
CA VAL A 51 -12.42 -1.76 1.82
C VAL A 51 -11.95 -3.21 1.86
N LEU A 52 -11.76 -3.74 3.06
CA LEU A 52 -11.55 -5.16 3.32
C LEU A 52 -12.81 -5.76 3.91
N ALA A 53 -13.28 -6.89 3.37
CA ALA A 53 -14.42 -7.64 3.88
C ALA A 53 -14.05 -9.11 4.07
N ILE A 54 -14.36 -9.66 5.25
CA ILE A 54 -13.96 -11.03 5.65
C ILE A 54 -15.20 -11.85 5.97
N ASP A 55 -15.40 -12.95 5.25
CA ASP A 55 -16.55 -13.83 5.44
C ASP A 55 -16.53 -14.58 6.78
N GLY A 56 -17.71 -15.01 7.22
CA GLY A 56 -17.88 -15.99 8.28
C GLY A 56 -17.59 -17.43 7.85
N GLY A 57 -17.23 -18.27 8.82
CA GLY A 57 -16.92 -19.69 8.53
C GLY A 57 -16.25 -20.50 9.64
N GLY A 58 -16.36 -20.08 10.90
CA GLY A 58 -15.81 -20.80 12.06
C GLY A 58 -14.29 -20.99 12.02
N ILE A 59 -13.80 -22.21 12.25
CA ILE A 59 -12.36 -22.56 12.24
C ILE A 59 -11.68 -22.27 10.90
N ARG A 60 -12.45 -22.23 9.81
CA ARG A 60 -11.95 -21.88 8.46
C ARG A 60 -11.51 -20.42 8.35
N GLY A 61 -11.77 -19.59 9.37
CA GLY A 61 -11.18 -18.26 9.53
C GLY A 61 -9.65 -18.25 9.50
N ILE A 62 -8.99 -19.38 9.75
CA ILE A 62 -7.56 -19.55 9.53
C ILE A 62 -7.14 -19.19 8.10
N ILE A 63 -8.00 -19.43 7.08
CA ILE A 63 -7.68 -19.13 5.68
C ILE A 63 -7.49 -17.63 5.46
N PRO A 64 -8.50 -16.76 5.68
CA PRO A 64 -8.31 -15.33 5.52
C PRO A 64 -7.28 -14.76 6.48
N ALA A 65 -7.15 -15.27 7.71
CA ALA A 65 -6.12 -14.81 8.64
C ALA A 65 -4.70 -15.09 8.12
N THR A 66 -4.44 -16.27 7.56
CA THR A 66 -3.15 -16.60 6.94
C THR A 66 -2.88 -15.80 5.66
N ILE A 67 -3.90 -15.55 4.83
CA ILE A 67 -3.76 -14.68 3.64
C ILE A 67 -3.35 -13.27 4.07
N LEU A 68 -3.98 -12.72 5.11
CA LEU A 68 -3.65 -11.40 5.65
C LEU A 68 -2.25 -11.39 6.30
N ALA A 69 -1.86 -12.45 7.00
CA ALA A 69 -0.51 -12.58 7.54
C ALA A 69 0.56 -12.53 6.44
N ASN A 70 0.34 -13.23 5.32
CA ASN A 70 1.27 -13.18 4.19
C ASN A 70 1.31 -11.79 3.53
N LEU A 71 0.16 -11.11 3.45
CA LEU A 71 0.06 -9.77 2.86
C LEU A 71 0.80 -8.74 3.71
N GLU A 72 0.60 -8.79 5.03
CA GLU A 72 1.25 -7.92 6.01
C GLU A 72 2.78 -8.12 5.99
N GLU A 73 3.24 -9.37 5.96
CA GLU A 73 4.67 -9.72 5.90
C GLU A 73 5.31 -9.27 4.59
N LYS A 74 4.66 -9.55 3.44
CA LYS A 74 5.19 -9.14 2.12
C LYS A 74 5.30 -7.63 1.99
N LEU A 75 4.26 -6.88 2.38
CA LEU A 75 4.29 -5.42 2.35
C LEU A 75 5.37 -4.88 3.30
N SER A 76 5.45 -5.42 4.52
CA SER A 76 6.46 -4.98 5.48
C SER A 76 7.89 -5.21 4.98
N ALA A 77 8.14 -6.34 4.31
CA ALA A 77 9.43 -6.67 3.72
C ALA A 77 9.77 -5.74 2.54
N GLU A 78 8.81 -5.46 1.66
CA GLU A 78 9.01 -4.59 0.49
C GLU A 78 9.42 -3.16 0.89
N PHE A 79 8.80 -2.61 1.94
CA PHE A 79 9.08 -1.25 2.41
C PHE A 79 10.11 -1.18 3.56
N ASN A 80 10.68 -2.33 3.96
CA ASN A 80 11.63 -2.44 5.07
C ASN A 80 11.15 -1.73 6.37
N ARG A 81 9.86 -1.82 6.65
CA ARG A 81 9.23 -1.30 7.88
C ARG A 81 8.00 -2.11 8.22
N LYS A 82 7.51 -2.00 9.45
CA LYS A 82 6.22 -2.61 9.80
C LYS A 82 5.08 -1.87 9.09
N ILE A 83 4.32 -2.61 8.29
CA ILE A 83 3.03 -2.21 7.73
C ILE A 83 2.01 -3.17 8.31
N HIS A 84 0.95 -2.63 8.89
CA HIS A 84 -0.14 -3.44 9.43
C HIS A 84 -1.35 -3.43 8.50
N ILE A 85 -2.17 -4.47 8.55
CA ILE A 85 -3.40 -4.52 7.73
C ILE A 85 -4.33 -3.34 7.99
N CYS A 86 -4.40 -2.81 9.23
CA CYS A 86 -5.19 -1.62 9.53
C CYS A 86 -4.68 -0.35 8.81
N ASP A 87 -3.42 -0.32 8.37
CA ASP A 87 -2.85 0.77 7.56
C ASP A 87 -3.23 0.64 6.08
N CYS A 88 -3.51 -0.58 5.63
CA CYS A 88 -3.78 -0.91 4.23
C CYS A 88 -5.20 -0.54 3.78
N PHE A 89 -6.15 -0.48 4.71
CA PHE A 89 -7.58 -0.33 4.42
C PHE A 89 -8.20 0.80 5.24
N ASP A 90 -9.18 1.50 4.66
CA ASP A 90 -9.94 2.55 5.34
C ASP A 90 -11.15 1.98 6.10
N ILE A 91 -11.69 0.85 5.62
CA ILE A 91 -12.79 0.11 6.23
C ILE A 91 -12.43 -1.37 6.28
N ILE A 92 -12.58 -1.99 7.46
CA ILE A 92 -12.43 -3.43 7.66
C ILE A 92 -13.74 -3.98 8.20
N ALA A 93 -14.36 -4.88 7.44
CA ALA A 93 -15.64 -5.48 7.77
C ALA A 93 -15.54 -6.99 7.94
N GLY A 94 -16.32 -7.54 8.87
CA GLY A 94 -16.32 -8.97 9.12
C GLY A 94 -17.64 -9.52 9.64
N THR A 95 -17.89 -10.79 9.32
CA THR A 95 -19.01 -11.56 9.86
C THR A 95 -18.47 -12.80 10.57
N SER A 96 -19.03 -13.16 11.75
CA SER A 96 -18.63 -14.33 12.51
C SER A 96 -17.12 -14.32 12.79
N THR A 97 -16.44 -15.43 12.49
CA THR A 97 -14.97 -15.53 12.53
C THR A 97 -14.27 -14.36 11.81
N GLY A 98 -14.81 -13.87 10.69
CA GLY A 98 -14.28 -12.70 9.98
C GLY A 98 -14.45 -11.40 10.77
N GLY A 99 -15.52 -11.29 11.58
CA GLY A 99 -15.73 -10.18 12.53
C GLY A 99 -14.73 -10.23 13.68
N ILE A 100 -14.41 -11.42 14.20
CA ILE A 100 -13.34 -11.62 15.19
C ILE A 100 -12.00 -11.15 14.61
N ILE A 101 -11.67 -11.56 13.38
CA ILE A 101 -10.44 -11.12 12.69
C ILE A 101 -10.43 -9.60 12.48
N ALA A 102 -11.53 -9.03 11.99
CA ALA A 102 -11.65 -7.59 11.76
C ALA A 102 -11.42 -6.78 13.04
N LEU A 103 -11.99 -7.20 14.17
CA LEU A 103 -11.76 -6.60 15.48
C LEU A 103 -10.30 -6.78 15.91
N ALA A 104 -9.74 -7.99 15.79
CA ALA A 104 -8.39 -8.31 16.27
C ALA A 104 -7.31 -7.48 15.55
N LEU A 105 -7.48 -7.22 14.25
CA LEU A 105 -6.59 -6.35 13.46
C LEU A 105 -6.63 -4.88 13.92
N ASN A 106 -7.65 -4.48 14.69
CA ASN A 106 -7.92 -3.10 15.08
C ASN A 106 -7.85 -2.86 16.59
N VAL A 107 -7.45 -3.85 17.38
CA VAL A 107 -7.21 -3.65 18.82
C VAL A 107 -6.00 -2.76 19.00
N PRO A 108 -6.10 -1.58 19.63
CA PRO A 108 -4.95 -0.71 19.86
C PRO A 108 -4.01 -1.32 20.91
N SER A 109 -2.70 -1.17 20.71
CA SER A 109 -1.68 -1.58 21.68
C SER A 109 -1.77 -0.76 22.96
N GLU A 110 -1.48 -1.41 24.09
CA GLU A 110 -1.42 -0.77 25.41
C GLU A 110 -0.24 0.21 25.51
N GLU A 111 0.87 -0.08 24.83
CA GLU A 111 2.08 0.76 24.81
C GLU A 111 1.95 1.96 23.85
N ASN A 112 1.35 1.73 22.69
CA ASN A 112 1.09 2.77 21.70
C ASN A 112 -0.28 2.57 21.06
N ARG A 113 -1.26 3.36 21.51
CA ARG A 113 -2.66 3.28 21.04
C ARG A 113 -2.87 3.61 19.56
N LYS A 114 -1.84 4.04 18.84
CA LYS A 114 -1.88 4.23 17.37
C LYS A 114 -1.45 3.00 16.58
N LEU A 115 -0.90 1.98 17.24
CA LEU A 115 -0.43 0.75 16.61
C LEU A 115 -1.34 -0.41 17.01
N PRO A 116 -1.54 -1.43 16.14
CA PRO A 116 -2.27 -2.62 16.50
C PRO A 116 -1.51 -3.44 17.54
N LYS A 117 -2.28 -4.06 18.42
CA LYS A 117 -1.78 -4.97 19.44
C LYS A 117 -1.32 -6.31 18.86
N TYR A 118 -1.92 -6.73 17.75
CA TYR A 118 -1.68 -8.02 17.13
C TYR A 118 -1.26 -7.86 15.68
N GLU A 119 -0.18 -8.53 15.29
CA GLU A 119 0.15 -8.77 13.89
C GLU A 119 -0.80 -9.82 13.29
N ALA A 120 -1.06 -9.74 11.99
CA ALA A 120 -1.97 -10.67 11.31
C ALA A 120 -1.52 -12.14 11.46
N LYS A 121 -0.21 -12.39 11.56
CA LYS A 121 0.35 -13.72 11.85
C LYS A 121 -0.05 -14.26 13.23
N GLU A 122 -0.16 -13.39 14.24
CA GLU A 122 -0.55 -13.78 15.60
C GLU A 122 -2.04 -14.11 15.66
N ILE A 123 -2.85 -13.39 14.87
CA ILE A 123 -4.28 -13.67 14.69
C ILE A 123 -4.47 -15.03 13.97
N ALA A 124 -3.67 -15.34 12.95
CA ALA A 124 -3.70 -16.65 12.33
C ALA A 124 -3.33 -17.78 13.32
N GLN A 125 -2.28 -17.57 14.13
CA GLN A 125 -1.85 -18.51 15.16
C GLN A 125 -2.87 -18.71 16.28
N LEU A 126 -3.75 -17.75 16.55
CA LEU A 126 -4.83 -17.88 17.53
C LEU A 126 -5.70 -19.10 17.20
N TYR A 127 -6.05 -19.30 15.93
CA TYR A 127 -6.88 -20.43 15.52
C TYR A 127 -6.21 -21.77 15.78
N GLU A 128 -4.88 -21.87 15.63
CA GLU A 128 -4.19 -23.12 15.96
C GLU A 128 -4.10 -23.36 17.47
N LYS A 129 -3.85 -22.29 18.24
CA LYS A 129 -3.62 -22.35 19.69
C LYS A 129 -4.91 -22.55 20.49
N GLU A 130 -6.00 -21.91 20.09
CA GLU A 130 -7.23 -21.81 20.88
C GLU A 130 -8.37 -22.70 20.37
N ARG A 131 -8.21 -23.38 19.21
CA ARG A 131 -9.30 -24.17 18.60
C ARG A 131 -9.94 -25.20 19.53
N ASP A 132 -9.14 -25.86 20.37
CA ASP A 132 -9.62 -26.95 21.24
C ASP A 132 -10.38 -26.38 22.45
N LYS A 133 -10.17 -25.09 22.74
CA LYS A 133 -10.93 -24.32 23.72
C LYS A 133 -12.21 -23.72 23.14
N ILE A 134 -12.17 -23.24 21.89
CA ILE A 134 -13.33 -22.68 21.19
C ILE A 134 -14.31 -23.79 20.77
N PHE A 135 -13.79 -24.92 20.29
CA PHE A 135 -14.56 -26.08 19.82
C PHE A 135 -14.10 -27.35 20.55
N PRO A 136 -14.44 -27.52 21.84
CA PRO A 136 -14.02 -28.68 22.62
C PRO A 136 -14.56 -29.97 22.01
N LYS A 137 -13.68 -30.97 21.85
CA LYS A 137 -14.07 -32.31 21.42
C LYS A 137 -14.86 -32.98 22.55
N LYS A 138 -16.12 -33.38 22.29
CA LYS A 138 -16.87 -34.20 23.25
C LYS A 138 -16.17 -35.55 23.38
N TRP A 139 -15.57 -35.84 24.53
CA TRP A 139 -15.06 -37.17 24.84
C TRP A 139 -16.25 -38.13 25.06
N GLY A 140 -16.21 -39.29 24.41
CA GLY A 140 -17.34 -40.21 24.28
C GLY A 140 -17.74 -40.93 25.58
N PHE A 141 -19.05 -41.06 25.77
CA PHE A 141 -19.75 -42.28 26.17
C PHE A 141 -19.08 -43.20 27.23
N VAL A 142 -19.13 -42.83 28.51
CA VAL A 142 -19.33 -43.79 29.62
C VAL A 142 -20.21 -43.14 30.68
N GLY A 143 -21.53 -43.20 30.49
CA GLY A 143 -22.47 -42.58 31.43
C GLY A 143 -23.92 -42.61 30.97
N SER A 144 -24.51 -43.81 31.00
CA SER A 144 -25.95 -44.05 31.16
C SER A 144 -26.89 -43.76 29.99
N LEU A 145 -27.54 -44.85 29.58
CA LEU A 145 -28.69 -45.00 28.69
C LEU A 145 -29.95 -44.17 29.07
N LEU A 146 -29.89 -43.28 30.07
CA LEU A 146 -31.05 -42.60 30.69
C LEU A 146 -31.25 -41.13 30.27
N ASP A 147 -30.32 -40.51 29.54
CA ASP A 147 -30.45 -39.10 29.08
C ASP A 147 -31.17 -38.94 27.72
N SER A 148 -31.54 -40.06 27.08
CA SER A 148 -32.07 -40.12 25.70
C SER A 148 -33.45 -39.48 25.48
N ILE A 149 -34.06 -38.83 26.48
CA ILE A 149 -35.38 -38.18 26.33
C ILE A 149 -35.36 -36.67 26.67
N LYS A 150 -34.26 -36.10 27.20
CA LYS A 150 -34.24 -34.67 27.61
C LYS A 150 -33.23 -33.75 26.91
N ASN A 151 -32.27 -34.27 26.12
CA ASN A 151 -31.14 -33.46 25.61
C ASN A 151 -31.24 -32.99 24.14
N THR A 152 -32.44 -32.82 23.57
CA THR A 152 -32.62 -32.45 22.15
C THR A 152 -32.76 -30.94 21.86
N LEU A 153 -32.51 -30.05 22.83
CA LEU A 153 -32.76 -28.60 22.70
C LEU A 153 -31.55 -27.69 22.99
N ASP A 154 -30.39 -28.22 23.39
CA ASP A 154 -29.22 -27.42 23.77
C ASP A 154 -28.24 -27.15 22.61
N PRO A 155 -27.54 -25.99 22.59
CA PRO A 155 -26.55 -25.65 21.57
C PRO A 155 -25.38 -26.64 21.55
N LYS A 156 -24.72 -26.80 20.38
CA LYS A 156 -23.65 -27.78 20.17
C LYS A 156 -22.48 -27.61 21.15
N TYR A 157 -22.15 -26.37 21.51
CA TYR A 157 -21.02 -26.01 22.38
C TYR A 157 -21.43 -25.06 23.53
N PRO A 158 -20.81 -25.19 24.71
CA PRO A 158 -20.95 -24.20 25.78
C PRO A 158 -20.21 -22.90 25.42
N SER A 159 -20.83 -21.75 25.72
CA SER A 159 -20.28 -20.43 25.38
C SER A 159 -19.00 -20.03 26.15
N GLN A 160 -18.72 -20.70 27.28
CA GLN A 160 -17.60 -20.35 28.16
C GLN A 160 -16.23 -20.37 27.46
N GLY A 161 -15.97 -21.39 26.62
CA GLY A 161 -14.67 -21.54 25.96
C GLY A 161 -14.33 -20.37 25.03
N ILE A 162 -15.28 -19.99 24.17
CA ILE A 162 -15.12 -18.83 23.28
C ILE A 162 -15.08 -17.52 24.06
N GLU A 163 -15.91 -17.34 25.09
CA GLU A 163 -15.93 -16.12 25.91
C GLU A 163 -14.61 -15.88 26.65
N GLU A 164 -13.99 -16.94 27.18
CA GLU A 164 -12.66 -16.84 27.81
C GLU A 164 -11.56 -16.45 26.80
N VAL A 165 -11.63 -16.97 25.56
CA VAL A 165 -10.70 -16.57 24.49
C VAL A 165 -10.93 -15.11 24.11
N LEU A 166 -12.19 -14.70 23.90
CA LEU A 166 -12.51 -13.32 23.57
C LEU A 166 -12.09 -12.36 24.69
N GLN A 167 -12.28 -12.74 25.96
CA GLN A 167 -11.79 -12.00 27.12
C GLN A 167 -10.26 -11.85 27.10
N LYS A 168 -9.53 -12.93 26.80
CA LYS A 168 -8.06 -12.94 26.75
C LYS A 168 -7.51 -11.97 25.69
N TYR A 169 -8.09 -11.96 24.49
CA TYR A 169 -7.57 -11.19 23.36
C TYR A 169 -8.10 -9.74 23.31
N PHE A 170 -9.38 -9.52 23.59
CA PHE A 170 -9.98 -8.19 23.49
C PHE A 170 -10.02 -7.43 24.84
N LYS A 171 -9.86 -8.13 25.97
CA LYS A 171 -9.87 -7.55 27.32
C LYS A 171 -11.07 -6.58 27.53
N GLY A 172 -10.78 -5.33 27.86
CA GLY A 172 -11.76 -4.26 28.05
C GLY A 172 -11.77 -3.22 26.93
N HIS A 173 -11.17 -3.54 25.77
CA HIS A 173 -11.17 -2.62 24.63
C HIS A 173 -12.58 -2.42 24.09
N LYS A 174 -12.90 -1.18 23.74
CA LYS A 174 -14.22 -0.78 23.22
C LYS A 174 -14.20 -0.66 21.72
N LEU A 175 -15.34 -0.85 21.08
CA LEU A 175 -15.46 -0.76 19.62
C LEU A 175 -15.07 0.62 19.09
N GLN A 176 -15.38 1.69 19.83
CA GLN A 176 -14.94 3.06 19.50
C GLN A 176 -13.41 3.24 19.48
N GLU A 177 -12.64 2.35 20.12
CA GLU A 177 -11.17 2.41 20.18
C GLU A 177 -10.50 1.76 18.96
N ALA A 178 -11.28 1.20 18.03
CA ALA A 178 -10.74 0.59 16.81
C ALA A 178 -9.87 1.57 16.01
N LEU A 179 -8.69 1.09 15.58
CA LEU A 179 -7.68 1.88 14.86
C LEU A 179 -8.19 2.40 13.52
N THR A 180 -8.84 1.52 12.76
CA THR A 180 -9.50 1.80 11.48
C THR A 180 -10.98 1.52 11.62
N ARG A 181 -11.81 2.12 10.75
CA ARG A 181 -13.25 1.88 10.77
C ARG A 181 -13.54 0.39 10.64
N THR A 182 -14.02 -0.18 11.73
CA THR A 182 -14.33 -1.60 11.87
C THR A 182 -15.83 -1.79 11.87
N LEU A 183 -16.30 -2.70 11.03
CA LEU A 183 -17.69 -3.05 10.84
C LEU A 183 -17.92 -4.53 11.17
N VAL A 184 -18.82 -4.83 12.08
CA VAL A 184 -19.12 -6.21 12.48
C VAL A 184 -20.60 -6.52 12.28
N MET A 185 -20.90 -7.54 11.48
CA MET A 185 -22.28 -7.96 11.23
C MET A 185 -22.83 -8.80 12.39
N ALA A 186 -24.01 -8.46 12.88
CA ALA A 186 -24.78 -9.27 13.82
C ALA A 186 -26.28 -9.22 13.45
N TYR A 187 -27.10 -10.04 14.09
CA TYR A 187 -28.54 -9.94 14.01
C TYR A 187 -29.14 -9.70 15.40
N ASN A 188 -29.88 -8.61 15.57
CA ASN A 188 -30.49 -8.24 16.84
C ASN A 188 -31.88 -8.87 16.96
N LEU A 189 -32.07 -9.72 17.98
CA LEU A 189 -33.31 -10.43 18.24
C LEU A 189 -34.41 -9.55 18.83
N HIS A 190 -34.07 -8.49 19.56
CA HIS A 190 -35.07 -7.55 20.08
C HIS A 190 -35.70 -6.72 18.96
N GLN A 191 -34.90 -6.35 17.96
CA GLN A 191 -35.33 -5.51 16.83
C GLN A 191 -35.73 -6.31 15.59
N ASN A 192 -35.51 -7.64 15.59
CA ASN A 192 -35.73 -8.53 14.44
C ASN A 192 -35.11 -8.02 13.13
N LYS A 193 -33.88 -7.48 13.22
CA LYS A 193 -33.16 -6.93 12.05
C LYS A 193 -31.67 -7.24 12.11
N HIS A 194 -31.03 -7.22 10.95
CA HIS A 194 -29.58 -7.16 10.88
C HIS A 194 -29.10 -5.86 11.53
N THR A 195 -28.00 -5.95 12.25
CA THR A 195 -27.34 -4.83 12.91
C THR A 195 -25.88 -4.81 12.47
N LEU A 196 -25.40 -3.61 12.16
CA LEU A 196 -24.01 -3.36 11.87
C LEU A 196 -23.40 -2.67 13.09
N LEU A 197 -22.54 -3.37 13.82
CA LEU A 197 -21.76 -2.77 14.89
C LEU A 197 -20.62 -1.98 14.23
N ASP A 198 -20.75 -0.66 14.18
CA ASP A 198 -19.83 0.25 13.49
C ASP A 198 -19.04 1.09 14.50
N SER A 199 -17.72 0.94 14.47
CA SER A 199 -16.80 1.76 15.29
C SER A 199 -16.95 3.27 15.13
N LYS A 200 -17.41 3.75 13.96
CA LYS A 200 -17.70 5.18 13.76
C LYS A 200 -18.94 5.62 14.54
N GLU A 201 -20.00 4.83 14.50
CA GLU A 201 -21.22 5.10 15.27
C GLU A 201 -20.95 4.97 16.77
N ALA A 202 -20.17 3.98 17.20
CA ALA A 202 -19.72 3.83 18.57
C ALA A 202 -18.98 5.07 19.13
N LYS A 203 -18.20 5.76 18.30
CA LYS A 203 -17.54 7.04 18.68
C LYS A 203 -18.53 8.18 18.92
N ASN A 204 -19.68 8.15 18.25
CA ASN A 204 -20.67 9.23 18.27
C ASN A 204 -21.85 8.95 19.20
N ASN A 205 -22.13 7.67 19.50
CA ASN A 205 -23.27 7.24 20.28
C ASN A 205 -22.89 6.09 21.22
N LYS A 206 -23.05 6.33 22.53
CA LYS A 206 -22.74 5.36 23.58
C LYS A 206 -23.60 4.09 23.51
N SER A 207 -24.83 4.17 22.97
CA SER A 207 -25.70 2.99 22.79
C SER A 207 -25.26 2.08 21.64
N GLU A 208 -24.37 2.58 20.78
CA GLU A 208 -23.78 1.83 19.66
C GLU A 208 -22.35 1.35 19.99
N ASP A 209 -21.81 1.72 21.16
CA ASP A 209 -20.51 1.28 21.64
C ASP A 209 -20.65 0.02 22.50
N PHE A 210 -19.78 -0.94 22.25
CA PHE A 210 -19.74 -2.24 22.91
C PHE A 210 -18.28 -2.60 23.20
N LEU A 211 -18.04 -3.49 24.17
CA LEU A 211 -16.72 -4.10 24.28
C LEU A 211 -16.44 -4.93 23.03
N MET A 212 -15.21 -4.88 22.51
CA MET A 212 -14.83 -5.65 21.32
C MET A 212 -15.03 -7.16 21.54
N ARG A 213 -14.81 -7.67 22.77
CA ARG A 213 -15.11 -9.06 23.12
C ARG A 213 -16.59 -9.41 22.94
N ASP A 214 -17.48 -8.46 23.25
CA ASP A 214 -18.91 -8.67 23.19
C ASP A 214 -19.40 -8.56 21.75
N ALA A 215 -18.90 -7.57 20.99
CA ALA A 215 -19.13 -7.49 19.54
C ALA A 215 -18.66 -8.76 18.80
N ALA A 216 -17.50 -9.30 19.21
CA ALA A 216 -16.98 -10.57 18.71
C ALA A 216 -17.89 -11.76 19.08
N ARG A 217 -18.46 -11.77 20.29
CA ARG A 217 -19.41 -12.81 20.73
C ARG A 217 -20.75 -12.71 20.00
N ALA A 218 -21.26 -11.50 19.76
CA ALA A 218 -22.48 -11.21 19.01
C ALA A 218 -22.40 -11.77 17.59
N THR A 219 -21.31 -11.43 16.88
CA THR A 219 -21.15 -11.82 15.47
C THR A 219 -20.91 -13.31 15.29
N SER A 220 -20.37 -14.01 16.29
CA SER A 220 -20.03 -15.44 16.21
C SER A 220 -21.06 -16.39 16.84
N ALA A 221 -22.18 -15.87 17.34
CA ALA A 221 -23.25 -16.63 17.99
C ALA A 221 -24.10 -17.45 16.99
N ALA A 222 -23.47 -18.40 16.30
CA ALA A 222 -24.10 -19.14 15.21
C ALA A 222 -25.24 -20.02 15.72
N PRO A 223 -26.47 -19.89 15.18
CA PRO A 223 -27.60 -20.73 15.59
C PRO A 223 -27.24 -22.20 15.46
N THR A 224 -27.71 -23.03 16.39
CA THR A 224 -27.38 -24.47 16.57
C THR A 224 -25.97 -24.78 17.07
N TYR A 225 -25.01 -23.86 16.94
CA TYR A 225 -23.64 -24.03 17.45
C TYR A 225 -23.45 -23.40 18.83
N LEU A 226 -23.94 -22.19 19.02
CA LEU A 226 -23.80 -21.39 20.24
C LEU A 226 -25.16 -20.79 20.64
N SER A 227 -25.32 -20.49 21.93
CA SER A 227 -26.47 -19.71 22.39
C SER A 227 -26.43 -18.28 21.84
N ALA A 228 -27.59 -17.64 21.77
CA ALA A 228 -27.67 -16.19 21.56
C ALA A 228 -26.79 -15.46 22.59
N ALA A 229 -26.18 -14.36 22.15
CA ALA A 229 -25.31 -13.54 22.98
C ALA A 229 -26.12 -12.40 23.58
N ASN A 230 -26.29 -12.41 24.89
CA ASN A 230 -26.89 -11.30 25.63
C ASN A 230 -25.77 -10.37 26.09
N ILE A 231 -25.77 -9.16 25.54
CA ILE A 231 -24.65 -8.21 25.63
C ILE A 231 -25.19 -6.87 26.08
N LYS A 232 -24.48 -6.24 27.00
CA LYS A 232 -24.76 -4.87 27.41
C LYS A 232 -23.99 -3.88 26.56
N GLY A 233 -24.68 -2.88 26.03
CA GLY A 233 -24.06 -1.70 25.45
C GLY A 233 -23.35 -0.88 26.53
N MET A 234 -22.50 0.04 26.13
CA MET A 234 -21.84 0.96 27.06
C MET A 234 -22.84 1.93 27.74
N ASP A 235 -24.09 1.98 27.27
CA ASP A 235 -25.23 2.65 27.90
C ASP A 235 -25.98 1.76 28.92
N GLU A 236 -25.47 0.56 29.20
CA GLU A 236 -26.06 -0.47 30.08
C GLU A 236 -27.34 -1.12 29.55
N PHE A 237 -27.77 -0.81 28.32
CA PHE A 237 -28.93 -1.47 27.71
C PHE A 237 -28.56 -2.88 27.25
N GLU A 238 -29.46 -3.84 27.49
CA GLU A 238 -29.22 -5.24 27.12
C GLU A 238 -29.76 -5.54 25.71
N HIS A 239 -28.89 -6.11 24.88
CA HIS A 239 -29.18 -6.54 23.53
C HIS A 239 -28.99 -8.04 23.43
N SER A 240 -29.87 -8.71 22.68
CA SER A 240 -29.70 -10.11 22.34
C SER A 240 -29.33 -10.26 20.87
N PHE A 241 -28.19 -10.88 20.58
CA PHE A 241 -27.64 -11.02 19.24
C PHE A 241 -27.40 -12.49 18.85
N ILE A 242 -27.53 -12.78 17.56
CA ILE A 242 -27.03 -14.00 16.92
C ILE A 242 -26.09 -13.67 15.75
N ASP A 243 -25.41 -14.70 15.24
CA ASP A 243 -24.39 -14.56 14.18
C ASP A 243 -24.92 -13.81 12.95
N GLY A 244 -24.13 -12.84 12.49
CA GLY A 244 -24.47 -12.03 11.31
C GLY A 244 -24.59 -12.86 10.02
N GLY A 245 -24.02 -14.06 9.99
CA GLY A 245 -24.03 -14.99 8.86
C GLY A 245 -25.42 -15.44 8.45
N ILE A 246 -26.41 -15.34 9.34
CA ILE A 246 -27.82 -15.59 8.98
C ILE A 246 -28.39 -14.52 8.03
N THR A 247 -27.73 -13.35 7.93
CA THR A 247 -28.14 -12.25 7.05
C THR A 247 -27.10 -11.92 5.99
N ALA A 248 -25.84 -11.74 6.39
CA ALA A 248 -24.75 -11.38 5.49
C ALA A 248 -23.47 -12.12 5.90
N ASN A 249 -23.36 -13.40 5.53
CA ASN A 249 -22.12 -14.15 5.73
C ASN A 249 -20.93 -13.54 4.98
N ASN A 250 -21.19 -12.91 3.83
CA ASN A 250 -20.24 -12.06 3.11
C ASN A 250 -20.60 -10.58 3.32
N PRO A 251 -19.88 -9.84 4.20
CA PRO A 251 -20.22 -8.46 4.51
C PRO A 251 -19.80 -7.46 3.42
N THR A 252 -19.26 -7.91 2.28
CA THR A 252 -18.68 -7.03 1.25
C THR A 252 -19.66 -5.98 0.75
N TRP A 253 -20.89 -6.37 0.41
CA TRP A 253 -21.87 -5.41 -0.07
C TRP A 253 -22.20 -4.36 0.98
N LYS A 254 -22.33 -4.77 2.26
CA LYS A 254 -22.64 -3.84 3.34
C LYS A 254 -21.50 -2.87 3.61
N ALA A 255 -20.27 -3.35 3.60
CA ALA A 255 -19.07 -2.52 3.74
C ALA A 255 -18.93 -1.53 2.57
N PHE A 256 -19.23 -1.99 1.35
CA PHE A 256 -19.22 -1.15 0.15
C PHE A 256 -20.33 -0.10 0.15
N GLU A 257 -21.54 -0.45 0.60
CA GLU A 257 -22.64 0.51 0.82
C GLU A 257 -22.24 1.61 1.81
N VAL A 258 -21.60 1.24 2.92
CA VAL A 258 -21.07 2.19 3.90
C VAL A 258 -20.00 3.09 3.27
N ALA A 259 -19.10 2.53 2.47
CA ALA A 259 -18.09 3.32 1.75
C ALA A 259 -18.74 4.33 0.80
N LEU A 260 -19.73 3.92 0.01
CA LEU A 260 -20.46 4.79 -0.92
C LEU A 260 -21.19 5.92 -0.20
N LYS A 261 -21.82 5.62 0.94
CA LYS A 261 -22.57 6.60 1.73
C LYS A 261 -21.65 7.66 2.35
N ASP A 262 -20.53 7.23 2.92
CA ASP A 262 -19.68 8.11 3.72
C ASP A 262 -18.60 8.81 2.90
N TYR A 263 -18.32 8.32 1.70
CA TYR A 263 -17.33 8.88 0.80
C TYR A 263 -17.85 9.06 -0.64
N PRO A 264 -19.03 9.71 -0.83
CA PRO A 264 -19.73 9.75 -2.12
C PRO A 264 -18.92 10.40 -3.24
N ASP A 265 -18.03 11.35 -2.88
CA ASP A 265 -17.18 12.11 -3.79
C ASP A 265 -15.92 11.36 -4.24
N MET A 266 -15.69 10.16 -3.71
CA MET A 266 -14.54 9.34 -4.10
C MET A 266 -14.73 8.79 -5.51
N GLU A 267 -13.69 8.96 -6.31
CA GLU A 267 -13.67 8.51 -7.70
C GLU A 267 -13.54 7.00 -7.79
N GLN A 268 -12.92 6.37 -6.78
CA GLN A 268 -12.54 4.97 -6.82
C GLN A 268 -12.75 4.24 -5.49
N TYR A 269 -13.09 2.95 -5.60
CA TYR A 269 -13.30 2.05 -4.48
C TYR A 269 -12.53 0.76 -4.73
N PHE A 270 -11.53 0.49 -3.91
CA PHE A 270 -10.73 -0.73 -3.92
C PHE A 270 -11.30 -1.70 -2.90
N VAL A 271 -12.00 -2.74 -3.36
CA VAL A 271 -12.74 -3.67 -2.51
C VAL A 271 -12.13 -5.06 -2.56
N VAL A 272 -11.57 -5.50 -1.45
CA VAL A 272 -11.02 -6.85 -1.26
C VAL A 272 -11.95 -7.66 -0.38
N SER A 273 -12.33 -8.83 -0.87
CA SER A 273 -13.24 -9.75 -0.21
C SER A 273 -12.55 -11.09 0.02
N LEU A 274 -12.49 -11.54 1.26
CA LEU A 274 -11.81 -12.79 1.65
C LEU A 274 -12.84 -13.83 2.09
N GLY A 275 -12.83 -14.98 1.41
CA GLY A 275 -13.65 -16.13 1.78
C GLY A 275 -12.94 -17.11 2.71
N THR A 276 -13.71 -17.88 3.46
CA THR A 276 -13.21 -18.98 4.30
C THR A 276 -13.20 -20.33 3.58
N GLY A 277 -13.12 -20.33 2.25
CA GLY A 277 -13.21 -21.51 1.40
C GLY A 277 -14.66 -21.92 1.07
N LYS A 278 -14.82 -22.55 -0.09
CA LYS A 278 -16.10 -23.09 -0.60
C LYS A 278 -15.98 -24.59 -0.82
N ALA A 279 -16.99 -25.36 -0.40
CA ALA A 279 -17.05 -26.79 -0.67
C ALA A 279 -17.05 -27.09 -2.19
N GLU A 280 -16.30 -28.09 -2.62
CA GLU A 280 -16.65 -28.78 -3.86
C GLU A 280 -17.99 -29.49 -3.66
N SER A 281 -18.94 -29.23 -4.56
CA SER A 281 -20.35 -29.57 -4.35
C SER A 281 -20.50 -31.05 -3.99
N PRO A 282 -20.91 -31.41 -2.76
CA PRO A 282 -21.29 -32.78 -2.50
C PRO A 282 -22.52 -33.11 -3.35
N ASN A 283 -22.76 -34.41 -3.59
CA ASN A 283 -24.03 -34.88 -4.14
C ASN A 283 -25.13 -34.70 -3.07
N LEU A 284 -25.54 -33.44 -2.84
CA LEU A 284 -26.57 -33.04 -1.88
C LEU A 284 -27.91 -33.72 -2.19
N HIS A 285 -28.17 -34.04 -3.47
CA HIS A 285 -29.34 -34.78 -3.87
C HIS A 285 -29.40 -36.16 -3.19
N ALA A 286 -28.29 -36.92 -3.19
CA ALA A 286 -28.24 -38.22 -2.54
C ALA A 286 -28.47 -38.15 -1.02
N GLN A 287 -28.04 -37.07 -0.36
CA GLN A 287 -28.14 -36.93 1.10
C GLN A 287 -29.47 -36.32 1.58
N LEU A 288 -30.08 -35.43 0.79
CA LEU A 288 -31.27 -34.67 1.18
C LEU A 288 -32.57 -35.21 0.54
N ALA A 289 -32.51 -35.97 -0.55
CA ALA A 289 -33.71 -36.48 -1.23
C ALA A 289 -34.60 -37.38 -0.35
N LYS A 290 -34.05 -37.95 0.73
CA LYS A 290 -34.79 -38.73 1.75
C LYS A 290 -34.62 -38.18 3.17
N GLY A 291 -34.07 -36.97 3.32
CA GLY A 291 -33.73 -36.39 4.63
C GLY A 291 -34.93 -35.78 5.34
N GLY A 292 -35.13 -36.15 6.62
CA GLY A 292 -36.10 -35.50 7.52
C GLY A 292 -35.56 -34.22 8.16
N GLN A 293 -36.34 -33.60 9.07
CA GLN A 293 -36.03 -32.32 9.72
C GLN A 293 -34.60 -32.24 10.29
N PHE A 294 -34.11 -33.33 10.93
CA PHE A 294 -32.76 -33.39 11.49
C PHE A 294 -31.63 -33.36 10.45
N ASN A 295 -31.80 -34.04 9.31
CA ASN A 295 -30.80 -33.99 8.24
C ASN A 295 -30.77 -32.60 7.60
N TRP A 296 -31.94 -31.99 7.37
CA TRP A 296 -32.03 -30.62 6.85
C TRP A 296 -31.37 -29.58 7.78
N ALA A 297 -31.56 -29.70 9.10
CA ALA A 297 -30.97 -28.78 10.07
C ALA A 297 -29.43 -28.71 10.00
N ARG A 298 -28.75 -29.82 9.64
CA ARG A 298 -27.28 -29.86 9.50
C ARG A 298 -26.77 -29.07 8.30
N TYR A 299 -27.54 -29.00 7.21
CA TYR A 299 -27.06 -28.44 5.93
C TYR A 299 -27.67 -27.07 5.61
N VAL A 300 -28.84 -26.74 6.15
CA VAL A 300 -29.58 -25.53 5.76
C VAL A 300 -28.80 -24.24 6.06
N ALA A 301 -28.19 -24.12 7.24
CA ALA A 301 -27.46 -22.91 7.61
C ALA A 301 -26.18 -22.72 6.77
N PRO A 302 -25.28 -23.71 6.62
CA PRO A 302 -24.15 -23.60 5.70
C PRO A 302 -24.58 -23.33 4.24
N MET A 303 -25.65 -23.98 3.75
CA MET A 303 -26.19 -23.74 2.40
C MET A 303 -26.68 -22.31 2.21
N MET A 304 -27.42 -21.76 3.17
CA MET A 304 -27.90 -20.37 3.14
C MET A 304 -26.72 -19.40 3.18
N MET A 305 -25.74 -19.63 4.05
CA MET A 305 -24.53 -18.80 4.17
C MET A 305 -23.72 -18.80 2.87
N ASP A 306 -23.45 -19.98 2.29
CA ASP A 306 -22.73 -20.10 1.02
C ASP A 306 -23.50 -19.43 -0.14
N SER A 307 -24.82 -19.61 -0.18
CA SER A 307 -25.66 -18.97 -1.20
C SER A 307 -25.67 -17.45 -1.08
N ALA A 308 -25.82 -16.93 0.14
CA ALA A 308 -25.75 -15.49 0.40
C ALA A 308 -24.37 -14.92 0.02
N SER A 309 -23.29 -15.61 0.40
CA SER A 309 -21.92 -15.22 0.01
C SER A 309 -21.74 -15.19 -1.51
N HIS A 310 -22.35 -16.14 -2.23
CA HIS A 310 -22.29 -16.20 -3.68
C HIS A 310 -23.06 -15.07 -4.36
N LEU A 311 -24.27 -14.77 -3.91
CA LEU A 311 -25.08 -13.66 -4.45
C LEU A 311 -24.37 -12.32 -4.28
N VAL A 312 -23.77 -12.07 -3.11
CA VAL A 312 -22.96 -10.85 -2.88
C VAL A 312 -21.77 -10.79 -3.82
N HIS A 313 -21.06 -11.91 -4.04
CA HIS A 313 -19.94 -11.96 -4.97
C HIS A 313 -20.37 -11.64 -6.40
N GLU A 314 -21.47 -12.23 -6.88
CA GLU A 314 -22.00 -11.96 -8.22
C GLU A 314 -22.44 -10.50 -8.37
N ALA A 315 -23.11 -9.93 -7.37
CA ALA A 315 -23.54 -8.53 -7.39
C ALA A 315 -22.33 -7.58 -7.47
N MET A 316 -21.32 -7.78 -6.62
CA MET A 316 -20.08 -6.99 -6.65
C MET A 316 -19.33 -7.14 -7.97
N GLN A 317 -19.25 -8.36 -8.50
CA GLN A 317 -18.60 -8.59 -9.79
C GLN A 317 -19.34 -7.90 -10.94
N LYS A 318 -20.68 -7.97 -10.96
CA LYS A 318 -21.49 -7.25 -11.95
C LYS A 318 -21.30 -5.74 -11.82
N TYR A 319 -21.32 -5.20 -10.59
CA TYR A 319 -21.12 -3.78 -10.34
C TYR A 319 -19.74 -3.30 -10.81
N ALA A 320 -18.67 -4.03 -10.47
CA ALA A 320 -17.32 -3.70 -10.92
C ALA A 320 -17.19 -3.75 -12.45
N LYS A 321 -17.87 -4.69 -13.12
CA LYS A 321 -17.89 -4.76 -14.60
C LYS A 321 -18.59 -3.58 -15.26
N VAL A 322 -19.67 -3.06 -14.67
CA VAL A 322 -20.38 -1.90 -15.22
C VAL A 322 -19.74 -0.56 -14.82
N SER A 323 -18.89 -0.55 -13.81
CA SER A 323 -18.18 0.64 -13.31
C SER A 323 -16.68 0.39 -13.13
N PRO A 324 -15.95 -0.07 -14.17
CA PRO A 324 -14.58 -0.56 -14.03
C PRO A 324 -13.58 0.53 -13.60
N LYS A 325 -13.85 1.79 -13.97
CA LYS A 325 -13.03 2.94 -13.54
C LYS A 325 -13.25 3.34 -12.09
N LYS A 326 -14.39 2.97 -11.50
CA LYS A 326 -14.84 3.41 -10.16
C LYS A 326 -14.74 2.31 -9.11
N VAL A 327 -14.86 1.03 -9.48
CA VAL A 327 -14.81 -0.07 -8.52
C VAL A 327 -13.84 -1.14 -8.98
N PHE A 328 -12.77 -1.27 -8.20
CA PHE A 328 -11.92 -2.43 -8.24
C PHE A 328 -12.45 -3.47 -7.25
N TYR A 329 -12.70 -4.69 -7.71
CA TYR A 329 -13.18 -5.77 -6.85
C TYR A 329 -12.34 -7.04 -7.01
N SER A 330 -11.73 -7.49 -5.90
CA SER A 330 -11.02 -8.78 -5.85
C SER A 330 -11.62 -9.68 -4.78
N ARG A 331 -12.03 -10.89 -5.19
CA ARG A 331 -12.47 -11.97 -4.30
C ARG A 331 -11.39 -13.04 -4.22
N LEU A 332 -10.80 -13.19 -3.05
CA LEU A 332 -9.89 -14.29 -2.71
C LEU A 332 -10.71 -15.39 -2.05
N GLN A 333 -10.97 -16.46 -2.80
CA GLN A 333 -11.77 -17.61 -2.36
C GLN A 333 -11.12 -18.88 -2.88
N THR A 334 -10.94 -19.84 -1.98
CA THR A 334 -10.36 -21.16 -2.29
C THR A 334 -11.42 -22.26 -2.33
N ARG A 335 -11.10 -23.37 -2.97
CA ARG A 335 -11.93 -24.58 -2.97
C ARG A 335 -11.44 -25.53 -1.89
N LEU A 336 -12.39 -26.07 -1.13
CA LEU A 336 -12.12 -27.00 -0.05
C LEU A 336 -12.57 -28.41 -0.45
N PRO A 337 -11.76 -29.43 -0.15
CA PRO A 337 -12.22 -30.81 -0.19
C PRO A 337 -13.33 -31.01 0.86
N LEU A 338 -14.22 -31.98 0.64
CA LEU A 338 -15.44 -32.14 1.42
C LEU A 338 -15.17 -32.27 2.93
N GLU A 339 -14.08 -32.93 3.31
CA GLU A 339 -13.68 -33.19 4.70
C GLU A 339 -13.22 -31.92 5.44
N ALA A 340 -12.84 -30.88 4.69
CA ALA A 340 -12.42 -29.59 5.21
C ALA A 340 -13.54 -28.53 5.21
N THR A 341 -14.76 -28.91 4.85
CA THR A 341 -15.88 -27.97 4.71
C THR A 341 -16.56 -27.62 6.03
N GLU A 342 -16.44 -28.48 7.04
CA GLU A 342 -17.04 -28.29 8.36
C GLU A 342 -16.43 -27.09 9.09
N MET A 343 -17.29 -26.24 9.64
CA MET A 343 -16.89 -24.96 10.26
C MET A 343 -16.31 -25.10 11.66
N ASP A 344 -16.33 -26.30 12.23
CA ASP A 344 -15.91 -26.63 13.59
C ASP A 344 -14.97 -27.85 13.63
N ASN A 345 -14.49 -28.33 12.47
CA ASN A 345 -13.50 -29.40 12.42
C ASN A 345 -12.12 -28.87 12.83
N THR A 346 -11.71 -29.15 14.06
CA THR A 346 -10.45 -28.69 14.64
C THR A 346 -9.29 -29.68 14.48
N ASP A 347 -9.48 -30.79 13.76
CA ASP A 347 -8.44 -31.81 13.61
C ASP A 347 -7.15 -31.26 12.98
N HIS A 348 -6.01 -31.75 13.44
CA HIS A 348 -4.68 -31.30 12.98
C HIS A 348 -4.53 -31.40 11.46
N LEU A 349 -5.05 -32.49 10.88
CA LEU A 349 -5.02 -32.69 9.44
C LEU A 349 -5.88 -31.65 8.72
N ASN A 350 -7.06 -31.32 9.25
CA ASN A 350 -7.91 -30.28 8.69
C ASN A 350 -7.23 -28.91 8.74
N ILE A 351 -6.67 -28.53 9.89
CA ILE A 351 -5.92 -27.28 10.04
C ILE A 351 -4.78 -27.19 9.01
N LYS A 352 -4.00 -28.26 8.83
CA LYS A 352 -2.94 -28.32 7.81
C LYS A 352 -3.50 -28.12 6.38
N THR A 353 -4.64 -28.74 6.08
CA THR A 353 -5.33 -28.56 4.79
C THR A 353 -5.75 -27.12 4.58
N LEU A 354 -6.36 -26.47 5.58
CA LEU A 354 -6.78 -25.07 5.49
C LEU A 354 -5.58 -24.12 5.30
N LEU A 355 -4.48 -24.34 6.01
CA LEU A 355 -3.23 -23.58 5.84
C LEU A 355 -2.65 -23.74 4.43
N ASN A 356 -2.63 -24.96 3.89
CA ASN A 356 -2.18 -25.19 2.51
C ASN A 356 -3.09 -24.47 1.51
N LYS A 357 -4.41 -24.48 1.71
CA LYS A 357 -5.35 -23.75 0.85
C LYS A 357 -5.23 -22.24 0.94
N ALA A 358 -4.84 -21.69 2.09
CA ALA A 358 -4.44 -20.29 2.20
C ALA A 358 -3.18 -20.00 1.37
N ARG A 359 -2.12 -20.82 1.49
CA ARG A 359 -0.88 -20.65 0.70
C ARG A 359 -1.12 -20.70 -0.80
N GLU A 360 -1.89 -21.67 -1.29
CA GLU A 360 -2.31 -21.73 -2.71
C GLU A 360 -3.01 -20.43 -3.14
N THR A 361 -3.80 -19.83 -2.25
CA THR A 361 -4.49 -18.55 -2.54
C THR A 361 -3.51 -17.38 -2.64
N THR A 362 -2.45 -17.37 -1.82
CA THR A 362 -1.40 -16.33 -1.86
C THR A 362 -0.50 -16.42 -3.09
N GLU A 363 -0.56 -17.52 -3.84
CA GLU A 363 0.15 -17.68 -5.12
C GLU A 363 -0.71 -17.26 -6.32
N SER A 364 -1.99 -16.94 -6.09
CA SER A 364 -2.93 -16.63 -7.17
C SER A 364 -2.69 -15.23 -7.77
N THR A 365 -2.98 -15.08 -9.07
CA THR A 365 -2.94 -13.78 -9.75
C THR A 365 -3.83 -12.73 -9.08
N LYS A 366 -4.95 -13.14 -8.48
CA LYS A 366 -5.86 -12.21 -7.77
C LYS A 366 -5.23 -11.67 -6.49
N TYR A 367 -4.44 -12.49 -5.80
CA TYR A 367 -3.71 -12.06 -4.61
C TYR A 367 -2.58 -11.11 -4.99
N ASN A 368 -1.77 -11.45 -5.99
CA ASN A 368 -0.68 -10.59 -6.47
C ASN A 368 -1.21 -9.22 -6.90
N LYS A 369 -2.36 -9.16 -7.57
CA LYS A 369 -3.02 -7.90 -7.92
C LYS A 369 -3.45 -7.04 -6.72
N VAL A 370 -3.83 -7.68 -5.61
CA VAL A 370 -4.14 -6.96 -4.36
C VAL A 370 -2.86 -6.42 -3.73
N PHE A 371 -1.81 -7.26 -3.69
CA PHE A 371 -0.50 -6.87 -3.20
C PHE A 371 0.07 -5.69 -4.01
N GLU A 372 0.17 -5.81 -5.34
CA GLU A 372 0.65 -4.75 -6.24
C GLU A 372 -0.08 -3.42 -6.04
N PHE A 373 -1.40 -3.45 -5.90
CA PHE A 373 -2.18 -2.24 -5.62
C PHE A 373 -1.79 -1.61 -4.29
N LEU A 374 -1.66 -2.40 -3.23
CA LEU A 374 -1.33 -1.90 -1.90
C LEU A 374 0.14 -1.44 -1.83
N SER A 375 1.06 -2.14 -2.48
CA SER A 375 2.45 -1.73 -2.62
C SER A 375 2.54 -0.38 -3.32
N TYR A 376 1.86 -0.24 -4.45
CA TYR A 376 1.75 1.04 -5.16
C TYR A 376 1.13 2.15 -4.31
N TYR A 377 0.07 1.82 -3.55
CA TYR A 377 -0.52 2.74 -2.59
C TYR A 377 0.53 3.20 -1.58
N PHE A 378 1.29 2.31 -0.94
CA PHE A 378 2.28 2.69 0.08
C PHE A 378 3.46 3.45 -0.50
N GLU A 379 3.97 3.06 -1.67
CA GLU A 379 5.04 3.80 -2.36
C GLU A 379 4.64 5.27 -2.58
N ARG A 380 3.43 5.49 -3.09
CA ARG A 380 2.93 6.85 -3.34
C ARG A 380 2.34 7.54 -2.12
N ALA A 381 1.77 6.81 -1.16
CA ALA A 381 1.25 7.31 0.11
C ALA A 381 2.36 7.64 1.10
N GLU A 382 3.55 7.07 0.97
CA GLU A 382 4.76 7.56 1.64
C GLU A 382 5.32 8.78 0.90
N GLY A 383 5.27 8.78 -0.43
CA GLY A 383 5.39 10.01 -1.21
C GLY A 383 4.37 11.09 -0.77
N TYR A 384 3.19 10.69 -0.27
CA TYR A 384 2.09 11.55 0.17
C TYR A 384 2.06 11.87 1.68
N SER A 385 2.56 10.98 2.53
CA SER A 385 2.68 11.18 3.98
C SER A 385 3.97 11.93 4.28
N ARG A 386 5.02 11.82 3.44
CA ARG A 386 6.05 12.85 3.35
C ARG A 386 5.51 14.18 2.79
N ARG A 387 4.40 14.19 2.02
CA ARG A 387 3.71 15.45 1.62
C ARG A 387 2.81 16.07 2.70
N GLN A 388 2.43 15.36 3.77
CA GLN A 388 1.60 15.92 4.86
C GLN A 388 2.25 15.91 6.25
N ASN A 389 3.20 15.03 6.52
CA ASN A 389 3.99 15.02 7.76
C ASN A 389 5.44 15.49 7.58
N ASN A 390 5.87 15.81 6.36
CA ASN A 390 6.98 16.75 6.21
C ASN A 390 6.38 18.11 5.87
N ASN A 391 6.24 18.94 6.91
CA ASN A 391 6.99 20.17 6.77
C ASN A 391 8.41 19.72 6.38
N ILE A 392 8.75 19.74 5.09
CA ILE A 392 10.11 20.13 4.71
C ILE A 392 10.34 21.34 5.62
N PRO A 393 11.37 21.37 6.50
CA PRO A 393 11.63 22.55 7.32
C PRO A 393 11.50 23.72 6.37
N ARG A 394 10.46 24.55 6.56
CA ARG A 394 10.07 25.58 5.58
C ARG A 394 11.36 26.29 5.25
N ALA A 395 11.91 26.11 4.05
CA ALA A 395 13.25 26.63 3.89
C ALA A 395 13.13 28.12 4.07
N LEU A 396 13.96 28.58 4.97
CA LEU A 396 13.79 29.90 5.52
C LEU A 396 13.88 30.88 4.34
N PRO A 397 13.20 32.04 4.42
CA PRO A 397 13.34 33.11 3.43
C PRO A 397 14.81 33.25 3.04
N PHE A 398 15.12 33.60 1.80
CA PHE A 398 16.51 33.61 1.30
C PHE A 398 17.55 34.25 2.26
N ASN A 399 17.15 35.24 3.09
CA ASN A 399 17.98 35.88 4.13
C ASN A 399 18.01 35.14 5.50
N GLN A 400 17.66 33.87 5.54
CA GLN A 400 17.59 33.06 6.75
C GLN A 400 18.06 31.64 6.44
N GLY A 401 18.66 30.98 7.42
CA GLY A 401 19.22 29.64 7.28
C GLY A 401 20.74 29.63 7.18
N MET A 402 21.27 28.53 6.69
CA MET A 402 22.69 28.22 6.63
C MET A 402 23.14 27.99 5.19
N ALA A 403 24.43 28.18 4.94
CA ALA A 403 25.10 27.76 3.72
C ALA A 403 26.32 26.91 4.05
N LEU A 404 26.62 25.95 3.18
CA LEU A 404 27.89 25.23 3.25
C LEU A 404 29.00 26.18 2.80
N SER A 405 29.95 26.43 3.69
CA SER A 405 31.15 27.24 3.45
C SER A 405 32.30 26.34 3.05
N LEU A 406 32.79 26.55 1.84
CA LEU A 406 33.84 25.77 1.19
C LEU A 406 35.10 26.62 1.09
N ASN A 407 36.22 26.08 1.59
CA ASN A 407 37.50 26.80 1.65
C ASN A 407 38.22 26.96 0.29
N GLY A 408 37.75 26.33 -0.78
CA GLY A 408 38.42 26.34 -2.09
C GLY A 408 39.73 25.56 -2.16
N ILE A 409 40.03 24.71 -1.17
CA ILE A 409 41.29 23.94 -1.07
C ILE A 409 41.04 22.43 -1.08
N ASN A 410 40.14 21.94 -0.22
CA ASN A 410 39.90 20.51 -0.05
C ASN A 410 38.49 20.15 0.45
N GLN A 411 37.62 21.13 0.62
CA GLN A 411 36.28 20.96 1.17
C GLN A 411 35.24 20.85 0.06
N TYR A 412 34.36 19.85 0.16
CA TYR A 412 33.27 19.61 -0.78
C TYR A 412 32.24 18.67 -0.18
N ALA A 413 31.14 18.44 -0.90
CA ALA A 413 30.15 17.44 -0.54
C ALA A 413 29.94 16.45 -1.69
N GLU A 414 29.74 15.17 -1.38
CA GLU A 414 29.57 14.15 -2.44
C GLU A 414 28.61 13.01 -2.12
N ILE A 415 28.07 12.41 -3.18
CA ILE A 415 27.61 11.02 -3.20
C ILE A 415 28.66 10.24 -4.00
N PRO A 416 29.37 9.28 -3.35
CA PRO A 416 30.52 8.63 -3.94
C PRO A 416 30.17 7.64 -5.06
N GLU A 417 28.94 7.16 -5.13
CA GLU A 417 28.48 6.32 -6.24
C GLU A 417 27.01 6.55 -6.53
N ILE A 418 26.70 6.80 -7.80
CA ILE A 418 25.32 7.02 -8.27
C ILE A 418 24.77 5.88 -9.14
N LEU A 419 25.52 4.78 -9.32
CA LEU A 419 25.05 3.62 -10.09
C LEU A 419 23.74 3.06 -9.49
N ASP A 420 22.77 2.75 -10.34
CA ASP A 420 21.42 2.29 -9.95
C ASP A 420 20.67 3.21 -8.97
N THR A 421 21.03 4.50 -8.96
CA THR A 421 20.32 5.54 -8.20
C THR A 421 19.48 6.42 -9.11
N PRO A 422 18.50 7.17 -8.58
CA PRO A 422 17.74 8.16 -9.36
C PRO A 422 18.60 9.27 -9.98
N PHE A 423 19.85 9.43 -9.53
CA PHE A 423 20.76 10.35 -10.18
C PHE A 423 21.33 9.75 -11.47
N ALA A 424 21.51 8.43 -11.59
CA ALA A 424 21.93 7.77 -12.83
C ALA A 424 20.86 7.83 -13.93
N VAL A 425 20.59 9.05 -14.40
CA VAL A 425 19.50 9.43 -15.30
C VAL A 425 19.70 8.87 -16.71
N GLY A 426 20.85 8.30 -17.04
CA GLY A 426 21.18 7.83 -18.39
C GLY A 426 21.01 8.97 -19.39
N LYS A 427 20.11 8.79 -20.36
CA LYS A 427 19.67 9.82 -21.32
C LYS A 427 18.41 10.63 -20.93
N GLY A 428 17.88 10.38 -19.74
CA GLY A 428 16.63 10.97 -19.26
C GLY A 428 16.73 12.43 -18.80
N ALA A 429 15.61 13.14 -18.76
CA ALA A 429 15.62 14.54 -18.36
C ALA A 429 16.05 14.75 -16.89
N PHE A 430 16.65 15.91 -16.58
CA PHE A 430 16.94 16.29 -15.20
C PHE A 430 17.14 17.79 -15.02
N THR A 431 17.12 18.24 -13.77
CA THR A 431 17.51 19.60 -13.36
C THR A 431 18.35 19.54 -12.09
N VAL A 432 19.51 20.18 -12.07
CA VAL A 432 20.23 20.48 -10.83
C VAL A 432 20.26 21.98 -10.61
N GLU A 433 19.97 22.43 -9.39
CA GLU A 433 19.91 23.85 -9.07
C GLU A 433 20.44 24.15 -7.67
N ALA A 434 20.97 25.36 -7.46
CA ALA A 434 21.39 25.83 -6.14
C ALA A 434 21.54 27.35 -6.11
N TRP A 435 21.68 27.86 -4.89
CA TRP A 435 22.21 29.20 -4.66
C TRP A 435 23.70 29.11 -4.35
N PHE A 436 24.49 30.04 -4.89
CA PHE A 436 25.90 30.17 -4.56
C PHE A 436 26.32 31.62 -4.37
N LYS A 437 27.41 31.84 -3.61
CA LYS A 437 28.07 33.14 -3.43
C LYS A 437 29.58 32.94 -3.43
N THR A 438 30.29 33.68 -4.26
CA THR A 438 31.77 33.63 -4.33
C THR A 438 32.34 35.00 -4.70
N ALA A 439 33.56 35.27 -4.25
CA ALA A 439 34.31 36.47 -4.61
C ALA A 439 35.18 36.20 -5.84
N SER A 440 35.89 37.24 -6.31
CA SER A 440 36.69 37.20 -7.54
C SER A 440 37.53 35.92 -7.69
N LEU A 441 37.42 35.27 -8.85
CA LEU A 441 38.08 34.00 -9.16
C LEU A 441 39.16 34.18 -10.22
N SER A 442 40.30 33.52 -10.02
CA SER A 442 41.42 33.50 -10.97
C SER A 442 41.43 32.30 -11.92
N ASP A 443 40.53 31.32 -11.74
CA ASP A 443 40.50 30.08 -12.52
C ASP A 443 39.07 29.45 -12.55
N VAL A 444 38.96 28.21 -13.02
CA VAL A 444 37.75 27.41 -13.16
C VAL A 444 37.34 26.75 -11.84
N LYS A 445 36.25 27.18 -11.23
CA LYS A 445 35.73 26.61 -9.97
C LYS A 445 34.40 25.88 -10.18
N CYS A 446 34.36 24.59 -9.86
CA CYS A 446 33.18 23.76 -10.08
C CYS A 446 32.12 23.96 -8.99
N ILE A 447 30.88 24.26 -9.38
CA ILE A 447 29.75 24.34 -8.45
C ILE A 447 29.16 22.94 -8.26
N PHE A 448 28.86 22.25 -9.37
CA PHE A 448 28.36 20.87 -9.37
C PHE A 448 28.97 20.07 -10.49
N ARG A 449 29.27 18.80 -10.20
CA ARG A 449 29.62 17.79 -11.19
C ARG A 449 28.83 16.53 -10.94
N PHE A 450 28.37 15.94 -12.03
CA PHE A 450 27.44 14.84 -12.00
C PHE A 450 27.87 13.77 -13.00
N GLY A 451 28.12 12.54 -12.55
CA GLY A 451 28.58 11.43 -13.40
C GLY A 451 30.09 11.20 -13.38
N GLN A 452 30.65 10.67 -14.47
CA GLN A 452 32.08 10.33 -14.59
C GLN A 452 32.70 10.82 -15.90
N ALA A 453 33.96 11.27 -15.81
CA ALA A 453 34.72 11.81 -16.95
C ALA A 453 34.92 10.79 -18.08
N SER A 454 35.10 9.52 -17.73
CA SER A 454 35.43 8.45 -18.66
C SER A 454 34.63 7.19 -18.30
N PRO A 455 34.06 6.43 -19.25
CA PRO A 455 33.94 6.72 -20.68
C PRO A 455 32.63 7.46 -21.03
N HIS A 456 32.60 8.79 -20.74
CA HIS A 456 31.71 9.78 -21.39
C HIS A 456 30.28 9.95 -20.85
N SER A 457 30.15 10.21 -19.54
CA SER A 457 28.85 10.23 -18.88
C SER A 457 28.80 11.24 -17.74
N ASP A 458 29.14 12.51 -18.01
CA ASP A 458 29.05 13.57 -17.00
C ASP A 458 28.36 14.86 -17.47
N ALA A 459 27.97 15.67 -16.48
CA ALA A 459 27.54 17.04 -16.61
C ALA A 459 28.23 17.89 -15.54
N THR A 460 28.74 19.04 -15.94
CA THR A 460 29.50 19.95 -15.07
C THR A 460 28.97 21.36 -15.21
N VAL A 461 28.82 22.04 -14.07
CA VAL A 461 28.51 23.46 -13.95
C VAL A 461 29.61 24.11 -13.12
N ALA A 462 30.30 25.09 -13.70
CA ALA A 462 31.49 25.72 -13.12
C ALA A 462 31.59 27.21 -13.47
N LEU A 463 32.43 27.95 -12.76
CA LEU A 463 32.75 29.34 -13.07
C LEU A 463 34.18 29.43 -13.61
N GLN A 464 34.37 29.87 -14.85
CA GLN A 464 35.68 30.17 -15.42
C GLN A 464 35.96 31.66 -15.32
N TYR A 465 36.98 32.06 -14.54
CA TYR A 465 37.30 33.46 -14.28
C TYR A 465 36.07 34.26 -13.79
N GLY A 466 35.25 33.62 -12.95
CA GLY A 466 34.02 34.19 -12.41
C GLY A 466 32.80 34.18 -13.34
N LYS A 467 32.92 33.67 -14.57
CA LYS A 467 31.82 33.58 -15.54
C LYS A 467 31.30 32.16 -15.66
N ILE A 468 29.99 31.99 -15.84
CA ILE A 468 29.41 30.66 -15.92
C ILE A 468 29.92 29.87 -17.14
N ILE A 469 30.26 28.61 -16.91
CA ILE A 469 30.47 27.60 -17.94
C ILE A 469 29.71 26.33 -17.55
N PHE A 470 29.07 25.68 -18.52
CA PHE A 470 28.44 24.38 -18.28
C PHE A 470 28.61 23.47 -19.49
N GLY A 471 28.63 22.17 -19.26
CA GLY A 471 28.80 21.20 -20.34
C GLY A 471 29.19 19.82 -19.84
N CYS A 472 29.73 19.01 -20.74
CA CYS A 472 30.24 17.67 -20.46
C CYS A 472 31.68 17.51 -20.98
N TYR A 473 32.45 16.61 -20.38
CA TYR A 473 33.82 16.34 -20.78
C TYR A 473 33.89 15.03 -21.59
N SER A 474 33.71 15.11 -22.91
CA SER A 474 33.65 13.92 -23.79
C SER A 474 34.94 13.69 -24.60
N ILE A 475 35.53 14.74 -25.19
CA ILE A 475 36.79 14.70 -25.97
C ILE A 475 37.55 16.04 -25.91
N GLY A 476 37.27 16.83 -24.86
CA GLY A 476 37.50 18.27 -24.78
C GLY A 476 36.24 18.93 -24.23
N TRP A 477 36.39 20.09 -23.59
CA TRP A 477 35.25 20.82 -23.04
C TRP A 477 34.26 21.15 -24.16
N SER A 478 33.06 20.58 -24.10
CA SER A 478 31.94 21.04 -24.91
C SER A 478 30.86 21.58 -24.01
N GLY A 479 30.51 22.83 -24.24
CA GLY A 479 29.58 23.55 -23.40
C GLY A 479 29.37 24.99 -23.87
N CYS A 480 28.49 25.68 -23.16
CA CYS A 480 28.28 27.12 -23.34
C CYS A 480 28.86 27.90 -22.18
N SER A 481 29.19 29.17 -22.45
CA SER A 481 29.65 30.13 -21.46
C SER A 481 28.76 31.36 -21.46
N GLY A 482 28.56 31.93 -20.27
CA GLY A 482 27.90 33.23 -20.11
C GLY A 482 28.92 34.35 -19.97
N ASN A 483 28.52 35.58 -20.29
CA ASN A 483 29.40 36.76 -20.16
C ASN A 483 29.24 37.49 -18.81
N LEU A 484 28.21 37.16 -18.03
CA LEU A 484 27.94 37.78 -16.74
C LEU A 484 28.98 37.34 -15.71
N LEU A 485 29.59 38.31 -15.02
CA LEU A 485 30.50 38.05 -13.90
C LEU A 485 29.68 37.75 -12.65
N LEU A 486 29.82 36.54 -12.11
CA LEU A 486 29.07 36.00 -10.97
C LEU A 486 29.93 35.86 -9.70
N SER A 487 31.21 36.23 -9.80
CA SER A 487 32.15 36.28 -8.69
C SER A 487 32.19 37.67 -8.04
N ASP A 488 31.02 38.24 -7.76
CA ASP A 488 30.83 39.61 -7.27
C ASP A 488 30.52 39.68 -5.76
N ASP A 489 30.74 38.56 -5.04
CA ASP A 489 30.38 38.34 -3.63
C ASP A 489 28.89 38.56 -3.33
N LYS A 490 28.01 38.35 -4.32
CA LYS A 490 26.56 38.26 -4.13
C LYS A 490 26.06 36.85 -4.37
N TRP A 491 24.87 36.62 -3.86
CA TRP A 491 24.16 35.38 -4.07
C TRP A 491 23.50 35.35 -5.44
N HIS A 492 23.76 34.27 -6.17
CA HIS A 492 23.12 33.96 -7.44
C HIS A 492 22.45 32.60 -7.37
N HIS A 493 21.30 32.47 -8.00
CA HIS A 493 20.67 31.18 -8.26
C HIS A 493 21.14 30.65 -9.62
N ILE A 494 21.46 29.38 -9.65
CA ILE A 494 21.78 28.67 -10.87
C ILE A 494 20.93 27.41 -10.98
N ALA A 495 20.47 27.13 -12.20
CA ALA A 495 19.89 25.85 -12.56
C ALA A 495 20.42 25.37 -13.90
N TYR A 496 20.71 24.09 -13.99
CA TYR A 496 21.11 23.41 -15.21
C TYR A 496 20.12 22.29 -15.49
N THR A 497 19.53 22.31 -16.68
CA THR A 497 18.47 21.41 -17.11
C THR A 497 18.90 20.64 -18.34
N ARG A 498 18.53 19.36 -18.43
CA ARG A 498 18.65 18.58 -19.67
C ARG A 498 17.30 18.00 -20.06
N ASP A 499 16.92 18.15 -21.32
CA ASP A 499 15.83 17.44 -21.98
C ASP A 499 16.28 16.89 -23.35
N GLY A 500 16.48 15.58 -23.43
CA GLY A 500 17.13 14.96 -24.59
C GLY A 500 18.51 15.57 -24.85
N ASN A 501 18.76 16.03 -26.09
CA ASN A 501 20.03 16.67 -26.46
C ASN A 501 20.14 18.11 -25.94
N ILE A 502 19.06 18.72 -25.46
CA ILE A 502 19.04 20.13 -25.10
C ILE A 502 19.48 20.29 -23.65
N GLN A 503 20.56 21.04 -23.45
CA GLN A 503 21.11 21.39 -22.16
C GLN A 503 21.01 22.90 -21.98
N THR A 504 20.37 23.37 -20.91
CA THR A 504 20.11 24.81 -20.68
C THR A 504 20.55 25.21 -19.29
N VAL A 505 21.18 26.38 -19.16
CA VAL A 505 21.46 27.02 -17.87
C VAL A 505 20.61 28.26 -17.68
N TYR A 506 20.06 28.38 -16.49
CA TYR A 506 19.36 29.55 -16.00
C TYR A 506 20.19 30.20 -14.89
N LEU A 507 20.34 31.51 -14.95
CA LEU A 507 20.94 32.34 -13.91
C LEU A 507 19.88 33.30 -13.38
N ASP A 508 19.65 33.28 -12.07
CA ASP A 508 18.64 34.11 -11.39
C ASP A 508 17.25 34.01 -12.06
N GLY A 509 16.96 32.83 -12.62
CA GLY A 509 15.72 32.51 -13.34
C GLY A 509 15.65 32.91 -14.81
N ILE A 510 16.70 33.51 -15.34
CA ILE A 510 16.78 33.92 -16.75
C ILE A 510 17.66 32.92 -17.48
N GLU A 511 17.23 32.45 -18.65
CA GLU A 511 18.05 31.61 -19.52
C GLU A 511 19.35 32.34 -19.87
N ALA A 512 20.49 31.76 -19.49
CA ALA A 512 21.82 32.32 -19.70
C ALA A 512 22.57 31.65 -20.86
N GLY A 513 22.13 30.46 -21.28
CA GLY A 513 22.68 29.77 -22.44
C GLY A 513 22.12 28.35 -22.62
N GLN A 514 22.23 27.85 -23.85
CA GLN A 514 21.77 26.52 -24.25
C GLN A 514 22.76 25.87 -25.23
N ASP A 515 23.01 24.56 -25.05
CA ASP A 515 23.76 23.71 -26.00
C ASP A 515 22.87 22.52 -26.42
N ASN A 516 23.03 22.06 -27.66
CA ASN A 516 22.33 20.89 -28.18
C ASN A 516 23.26 19.86 -28.85
N LYS A 517 24.57 20.05 -28.74
CA LYS A 517 25.57 19.25 -29.47
C LYS A 517 25.81 17.86 -28.86
N TYR A 518 25.51 17.65 -27.58
CA TYR A 518 25.85 16.42 -26.86
C TYR A 518 24.74 16.00 -25.87
N ASP A 519 24.59 14.69 -25.68
CA ASP A 519 23.63 14.05 -24.77
C ASP A 519 24.37 13.01 -23.90
N PRO A 520 24.90 13.42 -22.72
CA PRO A 520 25.68 12.52 -21.88
C PRO A 520 24.80 11.41 -21.29
N ASP A 521 25.21 10.14 -21.44
CA ASP A 521 24.48 8.98 -20.91
C ASP A 521 24.91 8.69 -19.47
N ILE A 522 24.40 9.47 -18.51
CA ILE A 522 24.89 9.47 -17.12
C ILE A 522 24.35 8.27 -16.34
N LYS A 523 25.03 7.11 -16.45
CA LYS A 523 24.63 5.85 -15.79
C LYS A 523 25.33 5.56 -14.47
N SER A 524 26.49 6.16 -14.23
CA SER A 524 27.30 5.94 -13.04
C SER A 524 28.30 7.08 -12.83
N GLY A 525 29.03 7.04 -11.72
CA GLY A 525 30.03 8.04 -11.35
C GLY A 525 29.74 8.65 -9.98
N TYR A 526 29.95 9.97 -9.87
CA TYR A 526 29.86 10.70 -8.61
C TYR A 526 28.87 11.87 -8.75
N LEU A 527 28.19 12.24 -7.67
CA LEU A 527 27.57 13.55 -7.54
C LEU A 527 28.42 14.38 -6.60
N ARG A 528 28.99 15.49 -7.07
CA ARG A 528 29.89 16.34 -6.29
C ARG A 528 29.42 17.78 -6.31
N ILE A 529 29.52 18.41 -5.15
CA ILE A 529 29.19 19.81 -4.89
C ILE A 529 30.46 20.51 -4.44
N GLY A 530 30.89 21.51 -5.21
CA GLY A 530 32.06 22.31 -4.89
C GLY A 530 33.40 21.66 -5.24
N TYR A 531 33.43 20.60 -6.04
CA TYR A 531 34.66 19.93 -6.44
C TYR A 531 34.60 19.32 -7.84
N ASN A 532 35.62 19.61 -8.64
CA ASN A 532 35.88 18.97 -9.93
C ASN A 532 36.85 17.78 -9.74
N THR A 533 36.72 16.67 -10.49
CA THR A 533 37.70 15.56 -10.40
C THR A 533 39.13 16.03 -10.68
N PRO A 534 40.17 15.39 -10.10
CA PRO A 534 41.54 15.86 -10.21
C PRO A 534 42.09 15.67 -11.64
N GLY A 535 42.50 16.77 -12.26
CA GLY A 535 43.30 16.83 -13.48
C GLY A 535 44.30 17.99 -13.39
N SER A 536 45.59 17.66 -13.51
CA SER A 536 46.83 18.47 -13.41
C SER A 536 47.06 19.45 -12.25
N SER A 537 46.05 19.99 -11.57
CA SER A 537 46.25 20.82 -10.37
C SER A 537 45.11 20.63 -9.35
N PRO A 538 45.38 20.05 -8.16
CA PRO A 538 44.38 19.86 -7.10
C PRO A 538 43.75 21.16 -6.59
N GLU A 539 44.51 22.25 -6.64
CA GLU A 539 44.19 23.56 -6.04
C GLU A 539 43.15 24.33 -6.87
N ASP A 540 42.97 23.92 -8.12
CA ASP A 540 42.14 24.63 -9.08
C ASP A 540 40.70 24.11 -9.11
N ALA A 541 40.43 22.92 -8.55
CA ALA A 541 39.14 22.23 -8.68
C ALA A 541 38.06 22.59 -7.64
N TYR A 542 38.45 23.12 -6.48
CA TYR A 542 37.55 23.31 -5.34
C TYR A 542 36.90 24.69 -5.34
N PHE A 543 35.60 24.74 -5.10
CA PHE A 543 34.85 25.99 -5.04
C PHE A 543 35.18 26.78 -3.77
N PRO A 544 35.69 28.01 -3.87
CA PRO A 544 35.80 28.91 -2.72
C PRO A 544 34.49 29.69 -2.57
N GLY A 545 33.83 29.58 -1.42
CA GLY A 545 32.64 30.38 -1.14
C GLY A 545 31.53 29.58 -0.48
N HIS A 546 30.29 29.95 -0.80
CA HIS A 546 29.11 29.44 -0.12
C HIS A 546 28.14 28.82 -1.12
N ILE A 547 27.59 27.65 -0.78
CA ILE A 547 26.55 26.98 -1.56
C ILE A 547 25.38 26.65 -0.63
N LYS A 548 24.15 26.88 -1.09
CA LYS A 548 22.94 26.49 -0.35
C LYS A 548 21.81 26.03 -1.24
N ASN A 549 20.84 25.37 -0.60
CA ASN A 549 19.57 24.97 -1.21
C ASN A 549 19.73 24.18 -2.51
N VAL A 550 20.60 23.18 -2.48
CA VAL A 550 20.91 22.34 -3.64
C VAL A 550 19.76 21.38 -3.88
N ARG A 551 19.25 21.34 -5.11
CA ARG A 551 18.13 20.46 -5.51
C ARG A 551 18.48 19.69 -6.77
N PHE A 552 17.98 18.46 -6.85
CA PHE A 552 18.06 17.62 -8.03
C PHE A 552 16.68 17.12 -8.42
N TRP A 553 16.29 17.30 -9.67
CA TRP A 553 15.01 16.88 -10.24
C TRP A 553 15.23 15.90 -11.39
N ASN A 554 14.34 14.93 -11.59
CA ASN A 554 14.35 13.99 -12.72
C ASN A 554 13.53 14.48 -13.93
N ILE A 555 13.23 15.79 -13.98
CA ILE A 555 12.62 16.48 -15.11
C ILE A 555 13.49 17.68 -15.52
N ALA A 556 13.36 18.11 -16.77
CA ALA A 556 13.82 19.41 -17.21
C ALA A 556 12.82 20.49 -16.78
N ARG A 557 13.18 21.34 -15.83
CA ARG A 557 12.30 22.41 -15.36
C ARG A 557 12.40 23.62 -16.28
N ASN A 558 11.28 24.12 -16.78
CA ASN A 558 11.26 25.44 -17.37
C ASN A 558 11.21 26.50 -16.25
N LEU A 559 12.30 27.25 -16.08
CA LEU A 559 12.44 28.24 -15.02
C LEU A 559 12.22 29.67 -15.50
N SER A 560 11.89 29.86 -16.79
CA SER A 560 11.67 31.18 -17.40
C SER A 560 10.35 31.85 -17.00
N GLU A 561 9.51 31.20 -16.19
CA GLU A 561 8.27 31.79 -15.66
C GLU A 561 8.32 31.94 -14.12
N LYS A 562 8.42 33.21 -13.70
CA LYS A 562 8.21 33.78 -12.35
C LYS A 562 9.35 33.56 -11.33
N GLN A 563 9.94 34.68 -10.89
CA GLN A 563 10.94 34.82 -9.82
C GLN A 563 10.60 34.14 -8.46
N ASN A 564 9.35 33.70 -8.27
CA ASN A 564 8.87 33.07 -7.04
C ASN A 564 9.12 31.55 -6.95
N ASN A 565 9.89 30.95 -7.88
CA ASN A 565 10.20 29.51 -7.92
C ASN A 565 11.58 29.14 -7.31
N PHE A 566 12.43 30.13 -7.01
CA PHE A 566 13.79 29.90 -6.51
C PHE A 566 13.87 29.78 -4.98
N ASP A 567 12.88 30.36 -4.30
CA ASP A 567 12.71 30.29 -2.85
C ASP A 567 11.82 29.11 -2.47
N ALA A 568 12.19 28.41 -1.40
CA ALA A 568 11.59 27.13 -1.01
C ALA A 568 10.11 27.16 -0.60
N ASN A 569 9.49 28.35 -0.57
CA ASN A 569 8.08 28.49 -0.22
C ASN A 569 7.13 27.86 -1.25
N ASN A 570 7.61 27.53 -2.47
CA ASN A 570 6.83 26.89 -3.53
C ASN A 570 7.40 25.53 -3.98
N LEU A 571 8.08 24.80 -3.10
CA LEU A 571 8.41 23.39 -3.35
C LEU A 571 7.13 22.54 -3.20
N THR A 572 6.16 22.71 -4.10
CA THR A 572 5.16 21.67 -4.34
C THR A 572 5.94 20.43 -4.78
N LEU A 573 6.00 19.43 -3.89
CA LEU A 573 6.62 18.13 -4.10
C LEU A 573 6.02 17.47 -5.35
N SER A 574 6.50 17.82 -6.53
CA SER A 574 6.31 17.00 -7.70
C SER A 574 7.08 15.69 -7.46
N ASN A 575 6.62 14.58 -8.05
CA ASN A 575 7.37 13.31 -8.01
C ASN A 575 8.75 13.43 -8.66
N ASP A 576 9.08 14.62 -9.15
CA ASP A 576 10.25 14.88 -9.92
C ASP A 576 11.41 15.42 -9.09
N LEU A 577 11.18 15.95 -7.88
CA LEU A 577 12.26 16.33 -6.98
C LEU A 577 12.85 15.09 -6.30
N ILE A 578 14.10 14.75 -6.61
CA ILE A 578 14.83 13.57 -6.10
C ILE A 578 15.55 13.88 -4.80
N ALA A 579 16.20 15.04 -4.72
CA ALA A 579 16.97 15.43 -3.55
C ALA A 579 16.92 16.93 -3.29
N TYR A 580 16.93 17.30 -2.00
CA TYR A 580 17.02 18.68 -1.54
C TYR A 580 17.92 18.76 -0.31
N TRP A 581 19.06 19.45 -0.44
CA TRP A 581 20.00 19.70 0.66
C TRP A 581 19.98 21.18 1.02
N SER A 582 19.38 21.50 2.17
CA SER A 582 19.29 22.88 2.66
C SER A 582 20.54 23.37 3.39
N PHE A 583 21.30 22.44 3.99
CA PHE A 583 22.42 22.66 4.90
C PHE A 583 22.06 23.37 6.22
N ASN A 584 20.80 23.39 6.64
CA ASN A 584 20.37 24.02 7.89
C ASN A 584 20.61 23.16 9.14
N GLU A 585 20.89 21.88 8.96
CA GLU A 585 21.14 20.90 10.02
C GLU A 585 22.52 21.04 10.67
N GLU A 586 22.69 20.46 11.87
CA GLU A 586 23.93 20.54 12.66
C GLU A 586 24.90 19.35 12.46
N ASP A 587 24.58 18.42 11.55
CA ASP A 587 25.39 17.22 11.30
C ASP A 587 26.71 17.57 10.58
N LYS A 588 27.85 17.29 11.21
CA LYS A 588 29.18 17.67 10.70
C LYS A 588 29.69 16.82 9.54
N ASP A 589 29.20 15.59 9.42
CA ASP A 589 29.73 14.60 8.47
C ASP A 589 28.83 14.45 7.25
N LYS A 590 27.54 14.83 7.38
CA LYS A 590 26.57 14.68 6.30
C LYS A 590 25.71 15.93 6.11
N ALA A 591 25.33 16.17 4.86
CA ALA A 591 24.19 17.02 4.55
C ALA A 591 22.98 16.15 4.21
N HIS A 592 21.90 16.38 4.96
CA HIS A 592 20.71 15.53 4.91
C HIS A 592 19.86 15.87 3.69
N ASN A 593 19.40 14.83 2.99
CA ASN A 593 18.45 14.97 1.90
C ASN A 593 17.06 15.12 2.53
N LEU A 594 16.43 16.27 2.35
CA LEU A 594 15.12 16.58 2.93
C LEU A 594 13.94 15.96 2.18
N VAL A 595 14.20 15.35 1.02
CA VAL A 595 13.19 14.64 0.21
C VAL A 595 13.07 13.19 0.64
N THR A 596 14.22 12.53 0.91
CA THR A 596 14.28 11.12 1.26
C THR A 596 15.38 10.86 2.28
N ASP A 597 15.23 9.84 3.14
CA ASP A 597 16.29 9.38 4.05
C ASP A 597 17.45 8.64 3.33
N LYS A 598 17.45 8.66 2.00
CA LYS A 598 18.53 8.16 1.14
C LYS A 598 19.26 9.34 0.51
N TYR A 599 20.46 9.07 0.01
CA TYR A 599 21.23 10.04 -0.78
C TYR A 599 21.61 11.31 0.01
N HIS A 600 21.98 11.15 1.28
CA HIS A 600 22.66 12.22 2.00
C HIS A 600 24.03 12.46 1.37
N LEU A 601 24.46 13.72 1.33
CA LEU A 601 25.82 14.03 0.89
C LEU A 601 26.78 13.77 2.04
N ASN A 602 27.90 13.14 1.75
CA ASN A 602 29.03 13.10 2.65
C ASN A 602 29.78 14.44 2.56
N LEU A 603 30.08 15.04 3.71
CA LEU A 603 30.84 16.26 3.83
C LEU A 603 32.32 15.94 3.96
N ILE A 604 33.10 16.25 2.93
CA ILE A 604 34.51 15.89 2.86
C ILE A 604 35.37 17.02 3.42
N ASN A 605 36.28 16.67 4.33
CA ASN A 605 37.13 17.60 5.08
C ASN A 605 36.34 18.66 5.89
N ALA A 606 35.16 18.26 6.38
CA ALA A 606 34.31 19.01 7.30
C ALA A 606 34.12 20.50 6.94
N PRO A 607 33.48 20.81 5.80
CA PRO A 607 33.11 22.18 5.47
C PRO A 607 32.17 22.76 6.54
N ALA A 608 32.37 24.04 6.87
CA ALA A 608 31.58 24.70 7.89
C ALA A 608 30.17 25.06 7.36
N ARG A 609 29.22 25.24 8.26
CA ARG A 609 27.92 25.86 7.94
C ARG A 609 27.89 27.26 8.52
N VAL A 610 27.58 28.26 7.70
CA VAL A 610 27.52 29.66 8.11
C VAL A 610 26.09 30.18 7.98
N LYS A 611 25.66 31.00 8.94
CA LYS A 611 24.37 31.69 8.88
C LYS A 611 24.41 32.79 7.82
N LEU A 612 23.28 32.97 7.15
CA LEU A 612 23.07 33.92 6.05
C LEU A 612 22.82 35.35 6.51
#